data_AF-J0STH7-F1
#
_entry.id   AF-J0STH7-F1
#
_cell.length_a   1.000
_cell.length_b   1.000
_cell.length_c   1.000
_cell.angle_alpha   90.00
_cell.angle_beta   90.00
_cell.angle_gamma   90.00
#
_symmetry.space_group_name_H-M   'P 1'
#
loop_
_entity.id
_entity.type
_entity.pdbx_description
1 polymer ?
#
loop_
_entity_poly.entity_id
_entity_poly.type
_entity_poly.pdbx_seq_one_letter_code
_entity_poly.pdbx_strand_id
1 'polypeptide(L)'
;MQHRSLSARLRSGLFAFVFAPIALVFLGSSMVDVQALAAVGQPLASVEGLIGLALASLLLALIALNCEESSTGMVVTFVWSIIVGATQFYGVARIPFLMKSSVEPDDMSAGVVWSLYPVCLSLMLGACALTIKSVRVRAGQSTRMPLARVHRHAFGTTVAIPAALAVAALMIGAAPSNTTSVAALGLEGMLRGHSMGHGLAVGAGLALALIVVSARWSITGTQLATWLILVLPTYVVVPVWASLTGNVIVPGSSILTKVALACPTLAALGMATGCASLGILWARIRAVRRLDSVEDATYNQGPAAE
;
A
#
# COMPACT_ATOMS: atom_id res chain seq x y z
N MET A 1 -15.69 -23.32 -20.78
CA MET A 1 -14.74 -22.57 -19.92
C MET A 1 -15.00 -21.05 -19.87
N GLN A 2 -15.55 -20.40 -20.91
CA GLN A 2 -15.84 -18.95 -20.93
C GLN A 2 -16.84 -18.47 -19.87
N HIS A 3 -17.92 -19.23 -19.59
CA HIS A 3 -18.91 -18.84 -18.58
C HIS A 3 -18.33 -18.77 -17.16
N ARG A 4 -17.42 -19.70 -16.81
CA ARG A 4 -16.77 -19.77 -15.50
C ARG A 4 -15.76 -18.64 -15.28
N SER A 5 -15.04 -18.23 -16.33
CA SER A 5 -14.09 -17.11 -16.25
C SER A 5 -14.78 -15.75 -16.19
N LEU A 6 -15.96 -15.61 -16.83
CA LEU A 6 -16.77 -14.40 -16.79
C LEU A 6 -17.43 -14.22 -15.41
N SER A 7 -18.03 -15.28 -14.86
CA SER A 7 -18.57 -15.29 -13.49
C SER A 7 -17.52 -14.91 -12.44
N ALA A 8 -16.31 -15.46 -12.55
CA ALA A 8 -15.19 -15.14 -11.66
C ALA A 8 -14.74 -13.67 -11.76
N ARG A 9 -14.68 -13.11 -12.97
CA ARG A 9 -14.38 -11.68 -13.21
C ARG A 9 -15.44 -10.78 -12.60
N LEU A 10 -16.71 -11.12 -12.78
CA LEU A 10 -17.84 -10.36 -12.26
C LEU A 10 -17.87 -10.36 -10.73
N ARG A 11 -17.69 -11.53 -10.09
CA ARG A 11 -17.66 -11.66 -8.63
C ARG A 11 -16.52 -10.86 -8.01
N SER A 12 -15.30 -11.03 -8.54
CA SER A 12 -14.10 -10.33 -8.06
C SER A 12 -14.22 -8.81 -8.28
N GLY A 13 -14.74 -8.39 -9.44
CA GLY A 13 -14.98 -6.98 -9.75
C GLY A 13 -16.06 -6.34 -8.88
N LEU A 14 -17.19 -7.01 -8.66
CA LEU A 14 -18.29 -6.51 -7.83
C LEU A 14 -17.87 -6.38 -6.36
N PHE A 15 -17.15 -7.37 -5.84
CA PHE A 15 -16.61 -7.30 -4.48
C PHE A 15 -15.67 -6.10 -4.32
N ALA A 16 -14.70 -5.93 -5.23
CA ALA A 16 -13.81 -4.78 -5.20
C ALA A 16 -14.55 -3.46 -5.41
N PHE A 17 -15.61 -3.43 -6.22
CA PHE A 17 -16.38 -2.22 -6.47
C PHE A 17 -17.04 -1.66 -5.20
N VAL A 18 -17.50 -2.54 -4.30
CA VAL A 18 -18.12 -2.15 -3.02
C VAL A 18 -17.05 -1.86 -1.95
N PHE A 19 -16.07 -2.74 -1.78
CA PHE A 19 -15.15 -2.67 -0.65
C PHE A 19 -13.93 -1.78 -0.89
N ALA A 20 -13.47 -1.60 -2.14
CA ALA A 20 -12.33 -0.74 -2.44
C ALA A 20 -12.54 0.72 -2.03
N PRO A 21 -13.65 1.40 -2.38
CA PRO A 21 -13.84 2.79 -1.96
C PRO A 21 -13.84 2.92 -0.43
N ILE A 22 -14.50 2.01 0.27
CA ILE A 22 -14.51 1.98 1.74
C ILE A 22 -13.09 1.84 2.28
N ALA A 23 -12.32 0.85 1.80
CA ALA A 23 -10.96 0.62 2.25
C ALA A 23 -10.03 1.81 1.97
N LEU A 24 -10.13 2.43 0.80
CA LEU A 24 -9.28 3.54 0.39
C LEU A 24 -9.58 4.84 1.15
N VAL A 25 -10.87 5.14 1.35
CA VAL A 25 -11.29 6.30 2.16
C VAL A 25 -10.83 6.07 3.60
N PHE A 26 -11.07 4.88 4.15
CA PHE A 26 -10.74 4.57 5.54
C PHE A 26 -9.23 4.56 5.80
N LEU A 27 -8.43 4.07 4.84
CA LEU A 27 -6.98 4.08 4.95
C LEU A 27 -6.42 5.52 4.97
N GLY A 28 -6.87 6.36 4.03
CA GLY A 28 -6.42 7.75 3.95
C GLY A 28 -6.92 8.60 5.12
N SER A 29 -8.17 8.43 5.55
CA SER A 29 -8.70 9.17 6.69
C SER A 29 -7.97 8.80 7.97
N SER A 30 -7.80 7.50 8.24
CA SER A 30 -7.11 7.03 9.45
C SER A 30 -5.65 7.48 9.49
N MET A 31 -4.97 7.51 8.34
CA MET A 31 -3.63 8.07 8.24
C MET A 31 -3.60 9.55 8.65
N VAL A 32 -4.52 10.37 8.13
CA VAL A 32 -4.59 11.80 8.45
C VAL A 32 -4.95 12.03 9.92
N ASP A 33 -5.80 11.21 10.53
CA ASP A 33 -6.09 11.31 11.98
C ASP A 33 -4.82 11.14 12.83
N VAL A 34 -4.02 10.10 12.55
CA VAL A 34 -2.75 9.89 13.26
C VAL A 34 -1.79 11.06 13.03
N GLN A 35 -1.75 11.62 11.81
CA GLN A 35 -0.93 12.79 11.50
C GLN A 35 -1.39 14.04 12.24
N ALA A 36 -2.69 14.31 12.27
CA ALA A 36 -3.27 15.47 12.94
C ALA A 36 -2.97 15.44 14.43
N LEU A 37 -3.19 14.30 15.08
CA LEU A 37 -2.90 14.12 16.50
C LEU A 37 -1.39 14.21 16.78
N ALA A 38 -0.55 13.61 15.94
CA ALA A 38 0.90 13.72 16.07
C ALA A 38 1.38 15.18 15.93
N ALA A 39 0.82 15.94 14.98
CA ALA A 39 1.23 17.32 14.70
C ALA A 39 0.89 18.29 15.84
N VAL A 40 -0.14 18.00 16.65
CA VAL A 40 -0.52 18.76 17.86
C VAL A 40 0.28 18.31 19.09
N GLY A 41 1.22 17.39 18.93
CA GLY A 41 2.07 16.91 20.02
C GLY A 41 1.45 15.81 20.87
N GLN A 42 0.44 15.09 20.35
CA GLN A 42 0.00 13.85 20.96
C GLN A 42 0.90 12.68 20.53
N PRO A 43 1.05 11.63 21.35
CA PRO A 43 1.79 10.44 20.94
C PRO A 43 1.16 9.80 19.70
N LEU A 44 2.00 9.28 18.79
CA LEU A 44 1.58 8.67 17.52
C LEU A 44 0.67 7.44 17.68
N ALA A 45 0.50 6.94 18.91
CA ALA A 45 -0.41 5.85 19.24
C ALA A 45 -1.88 6.30 19.31
N SER A 46 -2.38 7.00 18.28
CA SER A 46 -3.83 7.20 18.14
C SER A 46 -4.49 5.83 17.94
N VAL A 47 -5.21 5.35 18.95
CA VAL A 47 -5.87 4.04 18.91
C VAL A 47 -6.84 3.96 17.73
N GLU A 48 -7.59 5.03 17.45
CA GLU A 48 -8.58 5.05 16.38
C GLU A 48 -7.93 5.05 15.00
N GLY A 49 -6.95 5.92 14.77
CA GLY A 49 -6.22 5.96 13.50
C GLY A 49 -5.43 4.66 13.24
N LEU A 50 -4.79 4.07 14.25
CA LEU A 50 -4.07 2.81 14.06
C LEU A 50 -5.03 1.64 13.76
N ILE A 51 -6.13 1.51 14.51
CA ILE A 51 -7.16 0.49 14.24
C ILE A 51 -7.76 0.69 12.85
N GLY A 52 -8.03 1.93 12.45
CA GLY A 52 -8.55 2.26 11.13
C GLY A 52 -7.60 1.84 10.00
N LEU A 53 -6.29 2.07 10.16
CA LEU A 53 -5.26 1.57 9.23
C LEU A 53 -5.26 0.03 9.15
N ALA A 54 -5.36 -0.67 10.29
CA ALA A 54 -5.39 -2.13 10.33
C ALA A 54 -6.65 -2.70 9.66
N LEU A 55 -7.82 -2.13 9.92
CA LEU A 55 -9.09 -2.56 9.31
C LEU A 55 -9.11 -2.27 7.81
N ALA A 56 -8.65 -1.10 7.38
CA ALA A 56 -8.56 -0.75 5.97
C ALA A 56 -7.60 -1.67 5.19
N SER A 57 -6.44 -1.99 5.80
CA SER A 57 -5.48 -2.92 5.21
C SER A 57 -6.01 -4.36 5.16
N LEU A 58 -6.80 -4.79 6.14
CA LEU A 58 -7.50 -6.07 6.11
C LEU A 58 -8.53 -6.13 4.96
N LEU A 59 -9.30 -5.06 4.74
CA LEU A 59 -10.20 -4.98 3.58
C LEU A 59 -9.42 -5.05 2.25
N LEU A 60 -8.30 -4.34 2.14
CA LEU A 60 -7.41 -4.44 0.96
C LEU A 60 -6.87 -5.86 0.78
N ALA A 61 -6.50 -6.54 1.86
CA ALA A 61 -6.08 -7.93 1.81
C ALA A 61 -7.20 -8.83 1.30
N LEU A 62 -8.43 -8.68 1.82
CA LEU A 62 -9.60 -9.44 1.35
C LEU A 62 -9.88 -9.19 -0.14
N ILE A 63 -9.75 -7.95 -0.61
CA ILE A 63 -9.88 -7.63 -2.04
C ILE A 63 -8.76 -8.32 -2.84
N ALA A 64 -7.52 -8.27 -2.36
CA ALA A 64 -6.38 -8.92 -3.01
C ALA A 64 -6.53 -10.46 -3.06
N LEU A 65 -7.05 -11.08 -2.01
CA LEU A 65 -7.37 -12.51 -1.95
C LEU A 65 -8.49 -12.88 -2.92
N ASN A 66 -9.53 -12.04 -3.04
CA ASN A 66 -10.59 -12.20 -4.03
C ASN A 66 -10.12 -11.99 -5.48
N CYS A 67 -8.88 -11.53 -5.68
CA CYS A 67 -8.24 -11.48 -6.99
C CYS A 67 -7.57 -12.81 -7.38
N GLU A 68 -7.84 -13.93 -6.70
CA GLU A 68 -7.30 -15.25 -7.04
C GLU A 68 -7.78 -15.72 -8.42
N GLU A 69 -9.04 -15.46 -8.78
CA GLU A 69 -9.61 -15.93 -10.06
C GLU A 69 -9.50 -14.93 -11.19
N SER A 70 -9.49 -13.63 -10.88
CA SER A 70 -9.34 -12.56 -11.85
C SER A 70 -8.48 -11.42 -11.32
N SER A 71 -7.72 -10.76 -12.19
CA SER A 71 -7.09 -9.47 -11.86
C SER A 71 -8.07 -8.30 -11.81
N THR A 72 -9.34 -8.52 -12.18
CA THR A 72 -10.39 -7.49 -12.25
C THR A 72 -10.54 -6.75 -10.92
N GLY A 73 -10.54 -7.45 -9.78
CA GLY A 73 -10.68 -6.80 -8.48
C GLY A 73 -9.59 -5.74 -8.23
N MET A 74 -8.32 -6.07 -8.48
CA MET A 74 -7.21 -5.13 -8.29
C MET A 74 -7.24 -3.97 -9.30
N VAL A 75 -7.71 -4.21 -10.54
CA VAL A 75 -7.91 -3.13 -11.52
C VAL A 75 -9.01 -2.18 -11.06
N VAL A 76 -10.12 -2.71 -10.53
CA VAL A 76 -11.21 -1.91 -9.97
C VAL A 76 -10.72 -1.10 -8.76
N THR A 77 -9.92 -1.72 -7.88
CA THR A 77 -9.29 -1.00 -6.75
C THR A 77 -8.37 0.12 -7.20
N PHE A 78 -7.59 -0.08 -8.27
CA PHE A 78 -6.76 0.96 -8.88
C PHE A 78 -7.59 2.11 -9.47
N VAL A 79 -8.70 1.82 -10.16
CA VAL A 79 -9.59 2.88 -10.67
C VAL A 79 -10.20 3.66 -9.50
N TRP A 80 -10.65 2.96 -8.45
CA TRP A 80 -11.14 3.61 -7.25
C TRP A 80 -10.08 4.42 -6.52
N SER A 81 -8.79 4.03 -6.52
CA SER A 81 -7.74 4.81 -5.87
C SER A 81 -7.51 6.16 -6.54
N ILE A 82 -7.75 6.26 -7.85
CA ILE A 82 -7.70 7.55 -8.57
C ILE A 82 -8.89 8.42 -8.16
N ILE A 83 -10.11 7.86 -8.16
CA ILE A 83 -11.34 8.60 -7.83
C ILE A 83 -11.31 9.05 -6.36
N VAL A 84 -11.10 8.11 -5.44
CA VAL A 84 -10.99 8.38 -4.00
C VAL A 84 -9.82 9.31 -3.72
N GLY A 85 -8.69 9.10 -4.39
CA GLY A 85 -7.53 9.97 -4.25
C GLY A 85 -7.80 11.41 -4.66
N ALA A 86 -8.46 11.63 -5.79
CA ALA A 86 -8.91 12.96 -6.20
C ALA A 86 -9.84 13.57 -5.15
N THR A 87 -10.79 12.82 -4.62
CA THR A 87 -11.70 13.32 -3.57
C THR A 87 -10.99 13.61 -2.24
N GLN A 88 -9.91 12.90 -1.91
CA GLN A 88 -9.07 13.16 -0.73
C GLN A 88 -8.22 14.43 -0.93
N PHE A 89 -7.72 14.68 -2.14
CA PHE A 89 -7.05 15.96 -2.47
C PHE A 89 -7.98 17.17 -2.29
N TYR A 90 -9.26 17.04 -2.62
CA TYR A 90 -10.26 18.10 -2.41
C TYR A 90 -10.84 18.12 -0.98
N GLY A 91 -10.36 17.27 -0.06
CA GLY A 91 -10.86 17.21 1.31
C GLY A 91 -12.29 16.65 1.49
N VAL A 92 -12.90 16.12 0.42
CA VAL A 92 -14.30 15.67 0.40
C VAL A 92 -14.46 14.26 0.96
N ALA A 93 -13.51 13.36 0.69
CA ALA A 93 -13.58 11.97 1.13
C ALA A 93 -13.01 11.79 2.54
N ARG A 94 -13.88 11.95 3.55
CA ARG A 94 -13.59 11.71 4.97
C ARG A 94 -14.70 10.89 5.64
N ILE A 95 -14.34 10.11 6.67
CA ILE A 95 -15.30 9.36 7.50
C ILE A 95 -15.34 10.03 8.88
N PRO A 96 -16.23 11.02 9.10
CA PRO A 96 -16.24 11.80 10.33
C PRO A 96 -16.67 11.02 11.59
N PHE A 97 -17.32 9.85 11.43
CA PHE A 97 -17.89 9.09 12.55
C PHE A 97 -16.90 8.17 13.30
N LEU A 98 -15.67 8.00 12.81
CA LEU A 98 -14.67 7.07 13.36
C LEU A 98 -13.34 7.75 13.70
N MET A 99 -13.32 9.08 13.82
CA MET A 99 -12.11 9.88 14.01
C MET A 99 -12.26 10.75 15.26
N LYS A 100 -11.32 10.63 16.20
CA LYS A 100 -11.27 11.39 17.45
C LYS A 100 -10.99 12.86 17.21
N SER A 101 -10.19 13.17 16.19
CA SER A 101 -10.00 14.53 15.71
C SER A 101 -11.08 14.87 14.70
N SER A 102 -11.70 16.03 14.86
CA SER A 102 -12.59 16.60 13.85
C SER A 102 -11.75 17.09 12.66
N VAL A 103 -11.21 16.16 11.87
CA VAL A 103 -10.39 16.48 10.69
C VAL A 103 -11.21 17.34 9.75
N GLU A 104 -10.81 18.60 9.60
CA GLU A 104 -11.44 19.53 8.67
C GLU A 104 -11.11 19.14 7.21
N PRO A 105 -11.89 19.58 6.21
CA PRO A 105 -11.59 19.29 4.81
C PRO A 105 -10.18 19.75 4.42
N ASP A 106 -9.76 20.89 4.97
CA ASP A 106 -8.45 21.48 4.73
C ASP A 106 -7.33 20.63 5.36
N ASP A 107 -7.57 20.04 6.54
CA ASP A 107 -6.64 19.10 7.17
C ASP A 107 -6.45 17.82 6.35
N MET A 108 -7.54 17.29 5.78
CA MET A 108 -7.48 16.12 4.90
C MET A 108 -6.61 16.39 3.68
N SER A 109 -6.82 17.54 3.02
CA SER A 109 -5.99 17.92 1.88
C SER A 109 -4.53 18.12 2.30
N ALA A 110 -4.30 18.78 3.43
CA ALA A 110 -2.95 19.09 3.91
C ALA A 110 -2.15 17.83 4.22
N GLY A 111 -2.73 16.84 4.92
CA GLY A 111 -2.05 15.58 5.26
C GLY A 111 -1.70 14.72 4.05
N VAL A 112 -2.47 14.84 2.97
CA VAL A 112 -2.36 14.02 1.77
C VAL A 112 -1.45 14.66 0.69
N VAL A 113 -1.44 15.99 0.58
CA VAL A 113 -0.75 16.74 -0.48
C VAL A 113 0.77 16.63 -0.38
N TRP A 114 1.36 16.88 0.79
CA TRP A 114 2.82 16.91 0.92
C TRP A 114 3.49 15.58 0.59
N SER A 115 2.80 14.47 0.87
CA SER A 115 3.28 13.10 0.66
C SER A 115 2.87 12.53 -0.71
N LEU A 116 2.06 13.27 -1.48
CA LEU A 116 1.34 12.77 -2.66
C LEU A 116 0.76 11.37 -2.43
N TYR A 117 0.20 11.16 -1.24
CA TYR A 117 -0.28 9.85 -0.80
C TYR A 117 -1.15 9.12 -1.86
N PRO A 118 -2.14 9.76 -2.51
CA PRO A 118 -3.02 9.07 -3.43
C PRO A 118 -2.34 8.73 -4.75
N VAL A 119 -1.33 9.51 -5.16
CA VAL A 119 -0.49 9.21 -6.33
C VAL A 119 0.37 7.99 -6.02
N CYS A 120 1.03 7.95 -4.86
CA CYS A 120 1.84 6.81 -4.43
C CYS A 120 1.01 5.53 -4.34
N LEU A 121 -0.17 5.63 -3.72
CA LEU A 121 -1.10 4.51 -3.57
C LEU A 121 -1.60 4.02 -4.94
N SER A 122 -1.95 4.93 -5.85
CA SER A 122 -2.41 4.57 -7.19
C SER A 122 -1.31 3.94 -8.05
N LEU A 123 -0.08 4.46 -8.00
CA LEU A 123 1.07 3.85 -8.69
C LEU A 123 1.32 2.42 -8.20
N MET A 124 1.29 2.22 -6.88
CA MET A 124 1.46 0.91 -6.26
C MET A 124 0.33 -0.06 -6.62
N LEU A 125 -0.94 0.36 -6.55
CA LEU A 125 -2.10 -0.47 -6.93
C LEU A 125 -2.12 -0.80 -8.42
N GLY A 126 -1.75 0.16 -9.27
CA GLY A 126 -1.59 -0.05 -10.71
C GLY A 126 -0.50 -1.08 -11.01
N ALA A 127 0.65 -0.98 -10.32
CA ALA A 127 1.70 -1.98 -10.40
C ALA A 127 1.22 -3.37 -9.92
N CYS A 128 0.43 -3.44 -8.84
CA CYS A 128 -0.21 -4.68 -8.35
C CYS A 128 -1.11 -5.29 -9.44
N ALA A 129 -1.97 -4.50 -10.07
CA ALA A 129 -2.86 -4.99 -11.12
C ALA A 129 -2.08 -5.54 -12.33
N LEU A 130 -1.05 -4.81 -12.77
CA LEU A 130 -0.19 -5.22 -13.90
C LEU A 130 0.64 -6.46 -13.59
N THR A 131 1.14 -6.59 -12.37
CA THR A 131 1.93 -7.76 -11.93
C THR A 131 1.07 -9.01 -11.85
N ILE A 132 -0.12 -8.93 -11.26
CA ILE A 132 -1.09 -10.04 -11.25
C ILE A 132 -1.42 -10.48 -12.68
N LYS A 133 -1.72 -9.53 -13.58
CA LYS A 133 -2.02 -9.83 -14.99
C LYS A 133 -0.84 -10.50 -15.69
N SER A 134 0.38 -9.98 -15.51
CA SER A 134 1.59 -10.51 -16.15
C SER A 134 1.96 -11.92 -15.70
N VAL A 135 1.80 -12.24 -14.41
CA VAL A 135 2.07 -13.57 -13.85
C VAL A 135 1.12 -14.60 -14.46
N ARG A 136 -0.14 -14.23 -14.64
CA ARG A 136 -1.16 -15.10 -15.24
C ARG A 136 -0.93 -15.37 -16.72
N VAL A 137 -0.55 -14.35 -17.50
CA VAL A 137 -0.25 -14.52 -18.93
C VAL A 137 0.95 -15.45 -19.12
N ARG A 138 2.02 -15.26 -18.32
CA ARG A 138 3.21 -16.10 -18.41
C ARG A 138 3.01 -17.53 -17.93
N ALA A 139 2.07 -17.78 -17.02
CA ALA A 139 1.73 -19.15 -16.63
C ALA A 139 1.22 -20.00 -17.80
N GLY A 140 0.68 -19.39 -18.87
CA GLY A 140 0.24 -20.09 -20.08
C GLY A 140 1.28 -20.13 -21.20
N GLN A 141 2.44 -19.48 -21.05
CA GLN A 141 3.51 -19.50 -22.05
C GLN A 141 4.70 -20.27 -21.50
N SER A 142 5.10 -21.33 -22.21
CA SER A 142 6.29 -22.15 -21.94
C SER A 142 7.63 -21.41 -22.09
N THR A 143 7.63 -20.06 -22.09
CA THR A 143 8.84 -19.24 -22.06
C THR A 143 9.42 -19.21 -20.66
N ARG A 144 10.07 -20.33 -20.32
CA ARG A 144 11.00 -20.49 -19.20
C ARG A 144 12.10 -19.43 -19.29
N MET A 145 11.92 -18.26 -18.68
CA MET A 145 13.05 -17.35 -18.46
C MET A 145 14.09 -18.08 -17.58
N PRO A 146 15.36 -18.21 -18.03
CA PRO A 146 16.37 -19.03 -17.41
C PRO A 146 17.07 -18.27 -16.27
N LEU A 147 16.32 -17.59 -15.39
CA LEU A 147 16.90 -17.25 -14.09
C LEU A 147 16.88 -18.54 -13.28
N ALA A 148 18.08 -19.11 -13.12
CA ALA A 148 18.36 -20.31 -12.34
C ALA A 148 17.44 -20.35 -11.12
N ARG A 149 16.66 -21.42 -11.01
CA ARG A 149 15.63 -21.65 -9.98
C ARG A 149 16.14 -21.33 -8.56
N VAL A 150 17.46 -21.44 -8.37
CA VAL A 150 18.22 -21.25 -7.12
C VAL A 150 18.34 -19.78 -6.66
N HIS A 151 18.38 -18.78 -7.57
CA HIS A 151 18.66 -17.37 -7.17
C HIS A 151 17.47 -16.40 -7.28
N ARG A 152 16.30 -16.85 -7.73
CA ARG A 152 15.12 -15.96 -7.92
C ARG A 152 14.66 -15.30 -6.61
N HIS A 153 14.76 -16.02 -5.49
CA HIS A 153 14.40 -15.50 -4.18
C HIS A 153 15.39 -14.42 -3.73
N ALA A 154 16.69 -14.65 -3.91
CA ALA A 154 17.76 -13.70 -3.61
C ALA A 154 17.67 -12.43 -4.47
N PHE A 155 17.34 -12.57 -5.76
CA PHE A 155 17.19 -11.43 -6.66
C PHE A 155 15.98 -10.54 -6.31
N GLY A 156 14.85 -11.14 -5.94
CA GLY A 156 13.70 -10.34 -5.51
C GLY A 156 13.96 -9.60 -4.20
N THR A 157 14.70 -10.20 -3.25
CA THR A 157 15.11 -9.53 -2.01
C THR A 157 16.11 -8.40 -2.24
N THR A 158 17.07 -8.57 -3.16
CA THR A 158 18.07 -7.51 -3.45
C THR A 158 17.46 -6.28 -4.11
N VAL A 159 16.28 -6.39 -4.74
CA VAL A 159 15.52 -5.26 -5.27
C VAL A 159 14.55 -4.69 -4.23
N ALA A 160 13.83 -5.55 -3.51
CA ALA A 160 12.77 -5.12 -2.57
C ALA A 160 13.32 -4.35 -1.37
N ILE A 161 14.46 -4.78 -0.79
CA ILE A 161 15.03 -4.16 0.41
C ILE A 161 15.52 -2.73 0.13
N PRO A 162 16.36 -2.46 -0.89
CA PRO A 162 16.77 -1.09 -1.21
C PRO A 162 15.59 -0.21 -1.62
N ALA A 163 14.60 -0.77 -2.34
CA ALA A 163 13.41 -0.02 -2.71
C ALA A 163 12.59 0.40 -1.47
N ALA A 164 12.42 -0.48 -0.47
CA ALA A 164 11.74 -0.13 0.78
C ALA A 164 12.52 0.93 1.59
N LEU A 165 13.85 0.83 1.65
CA LEU A 165 14.68 1.87 2.27
C LEU A 165 14.57 3.21 1.53
N ALA A 166 14.53 3.19 0.20
CA ALA A 166 14.32 4.38 -0.61
C ALA A 166 12.95 5.01 -0.34
N VAL A 167 11.88 4.22 -0.24
CA VAL A 167 10.54 4.74 0.15
C VAL A 167 10.60 5.46 1.49
N ALA A 168 11.21 4.85 2.51
CA ALA A 168 11.35 5.46 3.83
C ALA A 168 12.15 6.77 3.77
N ALA A 169 13.33 6.75 3.14
CA ALA A 169 14.19 7.93 3.05
C ALA A 169 13.55 9.08 2.25
N LEU A 170 12.91 8.78 1.12
CA LEU A 170 12.27 9.77 0.27
C LEU A 170 11.05 10.41 0.94
N MET A 171 10.23 9.61 1.65
CA MET A 171 9.08 10.14 2.40
C MET A 171 9.50 10.98 3.60
N ILE A 172 10.51 10.56 4.35
CA ILE A 172 11.07 11.38 5.44
C ILE A 172 11.69 12.67 4.88
N GLY A 173 12.35 12.59 3.71
CA GLY A 173 12.90 13.77 3.03
C GLY A 173 11.82 14.76 2.60
N ALA A 174 10.70 14.27 2.07
CA ALA A 174 9.54 15.04 1.62
C ALA A 174 8.71 15.64 2.77
N ALA A 175 8.83 15.09 3.98
CA ALA A 175 8.04 15.49 5.13
C ALA A 175 8.34 16.94 5.58
N PRO A 176 7.31 17.68 6.00
CA PRO A 176 7.48 18.99 6.61
C PRO A 176 8.26 18.89 7.91
N SER A 177 9.14 19.86 8.16
CA SER A 177 9.96 19.89 9.38
C SER A 177 9.40 20.76 10.49
N ASN A 178 8.46 21.66 10.19
CA ASN A 178 8.02 22.72 11.09
C ASN A 178 6.51 22.61 11.36
N THR A 179 6.14 22.49 12.65
CA THR A 179 4.75 22.39 13.11
C THR A 179 4.31 23.61 13.94
N THR A 180 5.09 24.70 13.97
CA THR A 180 4.79 25.90 14.77
C THR A 180 3.41 26.49 14.52
N SER A 181 2.94 26.46 13.27
CA SER A 181 1.65 27.04 12.87
C SER A 181 0.46 26.07 13.03
N VAL A 182 0.71 24.81 13.42
CA VAL A 182 -0.35 23.78 13.52
C VAL A 182 -1.34 24.08 14.64
N ALA A 183 -0.86 24.64 15.75
CA ALA A 183 -1.72 25.01 16.87
C ALA A 183 -2.76 26.09 16.51
N ALA A 184 -2.51 26.89 15.47
CA ALA A 184 -3.38 27.99 15.07
C ALA A 184 -4.22 27.70 13.81
N LEU A 185 -3.76 26.80 12.95
CA LEU A 185 -4.32 26.58 11.60
C LEU A 185 -4.63 25.11 11.28
N GLY A 186 -4.55 24.23 12.27
CA GLY A 186 -4.67 22.80 12.03
C GLY A 186 -3.51 22.25 11.19
N LEU A 187 -3.76 21.16 10.50
CA LEU A 187 -2.74 20.43 9.72
C LEU A 187 -2.25 21.24 8.52
N GLU A 188 -3.05 22.18 8.01
CA GLU A 188 -2.66 23.14 6.97
C GLU A 188 -1.46 24.00 7.41
N GLY A 189 -1.34 24.26 8.72
CA GLY A 189 -0.21 24.98 9.30
C GLY A 189 1.16 24.35 9.00
N MET A 190 1.23 23.04 8.71
CA MET A 190 2.49 22.36 8.32
C MET A 190 2.94 22.72 6.90
N LEU A 191 2.03 23.18 6.04
CA LEU A 191 2.34 23.56 4.67
C LEU A 191 2.87 24.98 4.55
N ARG A 192 2.63 25.85 5.55
CA ARG A 192 3.13 27.22 5.56
C ARG A 192 4.66 27.25 5.60
N GLY A 193 5.26 27.68 4.49
CA GLY A 193 6.73 27.77 4.35
C GLY A 193 7.41 26.42 4.06
N HIS A 194 6.64 25.35 3.84
CA HIS A 194 7.19 24.07 3.40
C HIS A 194 7.37 24.05 1.88
N SER A 195 8.61 23.82 1.42
CA SER A 195 8.85 23.57 0.00
C SER A 195 8.37 22.17 -0.34
N MET A 196 7.34 22.08 -1.19
CA MET A 196 6.71 20.80 -1.52
C MET A 196 7.66 19.93 -2.33
N GLY A 197 8.22 18.91 -1.67
CA GLY A 197 9.13 17.91 -2.25
C GLY A 197 8.44 16.87 -3.15
N HIS A 198 7.53 17.30 -4.03
CA HIS A 198 6.71 16.41 -4.86
C HIS A 198 7.53 15.37 -5.65
N GLY A 199 8.73 15.74 -6.12
CA GLY A 199 9.62 14.81 -6.82
C GLY A 199 10.08 13.64 -5.95
N LEU A 200 10.32 13.86 -4.65
CA LEU A 200 10.69 12.81 -3.70
C LEU A 200 9.50 11.87 -3.45
N ALA A 201 8.30 12.43 -3.29
CA ALA A 201 7.08 11.66 -3.10
C ALA A 201 6.75 10.79 -4.33
N VAL A 202 6.88 11.33 -5.56
CA VAL A 202 6.76 10.52 -6.79
C VAL A 202 7.81 9.42 -6.84
N GLY A 203 9.05 9.72 -6.47
CA GLY A 203 10.13 8.73 -6.35
C GLY A 203 9.78 7.59 -5.38
N ALA A 204 9.17 7.90 -4.24
CA ALA A 204 8.68 6.91 -3.29
C ALA A 204 7.54 6.06 -3.88
N GLY A 205 6.59 6.68 -4.61
CA GLY A 205 5.54 5.96 -5.34
C GLY A 205 6.09 4.97 -6.38
N LEU A 206 7.13 5.37 -7.13
CA LEU A 206 7.83 4.49 -8.06
C LEU A 206 8.58 3.36 -7.34
N ALA A 207 9.23 3.64 -6.22
CA ALA A 207 9.90 2.63 -5.41
C ALA A 207 8.90 1.61 -4.82
N LEU A 208 7.72 2.04 -4.37
CA LEU A 208 6.62 1.14 -3.97
C LEU A 208 6.16 0.26 -5.14
N ALA A 209 6.00 0.83 -6.34
CA ALA A 209 5.69 0.05 -7.53
C ALA A 209 6.79 -0.99 -7.83
N LEU A 210 8.07 -0.66 -7.65
CA LEU A 210 9.19 -1.60 -7.81
C LEU A 210 9.14 -2.75 -6.79
N ILE A 211 8.80 -2.46 -5.52
CA ILE A 211 8.61 -3.49 -4.47
C ILE A 211 7.54 -4.50 -4.86
N VAL A 212 6.44 -4.01 -5.43
CA VAL A 212 5.33 -4.86 -5.89
C VAL A 212 5.73 -5.66 -7.14
N VAL A 213 6.44 -5.04 -8.09
CA VAL A 213 6.95 -5.72 -9.28
C VAL A 213 7.96 -6.81 -8.92
N SER A 214 8.77 -6.59 -7.89
CA SER A 214 9.76 -7.58 -7.45
C SER A 214 9.14 -8.85 -6.86
N ALA A 215 7.87 -8.80 -6.44
CA ALA A 215 7.10 -9.96 -6.00
C ALA A 215 6.95 -11.02 -7.11
N ARG A 216 7.13 -10.64 -8.38
CA ARG A 216 7.23 -11.59 -9.50
C ARG A 216 8.34 -12.61 -9.29
N TRP A 217 9.45 -12.21 -8.67
CA TRP A 217 10.61 -13.07 -8.41
C TRP A 217 10.57 -13.62 -6.98
N SER A 218 10.33 -12.77 -5.97
CA SER A 218 10.32 -13.17 -4.56
C SER A 218 9.19 -12.51 -3.78
N ILE A 219 8.12 -13.26 -3.48
CA ILE A 219 7.07 -12.76 -2.57
C ILE A 219 7.64 -12.56 -1.17
N THR A 220 8.47 -13.49 -0.70
CA THR A 220 9.04 -13.43 0.65
C THR A 220 9.87 -12.16 0.81
N GLY A 221 10.65 -11.78 -0.20
CA GLY A 221 11.42 -10.54 -0.19
C GLY A 221 10.56 -9.29 -0.16
N THR A 222 9.51 -9.25 -0.99
CA THR A 222 8.54 -8.14 -0.98
C THR A 222 7.84 -8.00 0.37
N GLN A 223 7.38 -9.10 0.97
CA GLN A 223 6.69 -9.10 2.26
C GLN A 223 7.66 -8.72 3.38
N LEU A 224 8.85 -9.32 3.46
CA LEU A 224 9.86 -8.97 4.47
C LEU A 224 10.26 -7.50 4.38
N ALA A 225 10.57 -6.99 3.19
CA ALA A 225 10.93 -5.59 3.00
C ALA A 225 9.79 -4.66 3.44
N THR A 226 8.55 -4.98 3.05
CA THR A 226 7.41 -4.15 3.41
C THR A 226 7.13 -4.16 4.91
N TRP A 227 7.06 -5.34 5.53
CA TRP A 227 6.71 -5.46 6.95
C TRP A 227 7.85 -5.02 7.88
N LEU A 228 9.09 -5.40 7.61
CA LEU A 228 10.21 -5.13 8.52
C LEU A 228 10.77 -3.70 8.37
N ILE A 229 10.68 -3.11 7.18
CA ILE A 229 11.29 -1.79 6.92
C ILE A 229 10.24 -0.68 6.93
N LEU A 230 9.06 -0.92 6.36
CA LEU A 230 8.01 0.10 6.29
C LEU A 230 7.07 -0.01 7.49
N VAL A 231 6.40 -1.15 7.67
CA VAL A 231 5.27 -1.23 8.62
C VAL A 231 5.72 -1.31 10.07
N LEU A 232 6.51 -2.31 10.47
CA LEU A 232 6.87 -2.55 11.86
C LEU A 232 7.55 -1.33 12.51
N PRO A 233 8.51 -0.65 11.86
CA PRO A 233 9.11 0.54 12.43
C PRO A 233 8.12 1.69 12.64
N THR A 234 7.24 1.93 11.66
CA THR A 234 6.40 3.14 11.62
C THR A 234 5.04 2.98 12.28
N TYR A 235 4.52 1.76 12.33
CA TYR A 235 3.22 1.42 12.92
C TYR A 235 3.35 0.93 14.37
N VAL A 236 4.47 0.30 14.73
CA VAL A 236 4.66 -0.30 16.07
C VAL A 236 5.79 0.39 16.82
N VAL A 237 7.02 0.32 16.32
CA VAL A 237 8.21 0.71 17.10
C VAL A 237 8.20 2.19 17.45
N VAL A 238 8.03 3.08 16.46
CA VAL A 238 8.04 4.53 16.69
C VAL A 238 6.85 4.96 17.56
N PRO A 239 5.60 4.53 17.29
CA PRO A 239 4.47 4.86 18.17
C PRO A 239 4.62 4.37 19.62
N VAL A 240 5.08 3.12 19.81
CA VAL A 240 5.34 2.57 21.15
C VAL A 240 6.46 3.32 21.84
N TRP A 241 7.56 3.60 21.13
CA TRP A 241 8.67 4.38 21.67
C TRP A 241 8.25 5.78 22.10
N ALA A 242 7.50 6.49 21.26
CA ALA A 242 6.96 7.81 21.57
C ALA A 242 6.05 7.77 22.81
N SER A 243 5.23 6.71 22.93
CA SER A 243 4.36 6.51 24.09
C SER A 243 5.13 6.22 25.38
N LEU A 244 6.21 5.43 25.32
CA LEU A 244 7.02 5.07 26.48
C LEU A 244 7.94 6.21 26.95
N THR A 245 8.46 7.01 26.02
CA THR A 245 9.41 8.09 26.32
C THR A 245 8.76 9.45 26.51
N GLY A 246 7.47 9.59 26.18
CA GLY A 246 6.80 10.89 26.13
C GLY A 246 7.36 11.82 25.05
N ASN A 247 8.17 11.29 24.11
CA ASN A 247 8.76 12.08 23.04
C ASN A 247 7.70 12.36 21.97
N VAL A 248 7.18 13.58 21.99
CA VAL A 248 6.13 14.07 21.09
C VAL A 248 6.67 15.14 20.16
N ILE A 249 5.93 15.44 19.09
CA ILE A 249 6.29 16.54 18.20
C ILE A 249 6.16 17.85 18.98
N VAL A 250 7.30 18.52 19.17
CA VAL A 250 7.36 19.86 19.77
C VAL A 250 7.29 20.92 18.67
N PRO A 251 6.56 22.04 18.87
CA PRO A 251 6.56 23.14 17.93
C PRO A 251 7.98 23.62 17.61
N GLY A 252 8.38 23.51 16.34
CA GLY A 252 9.71 23.92 15.88
C GLY A 252 10.21 23.07 14.71
N SER A 253 11.32 23.48 14.10
CA SER A 253 11.96 22.71 13.04
C SER A 253 12.83 21.59 13.62
N SER A 254 12.52 20.32 13.35
CA SER A 254 13.39 19.22 13.75
C SER A 254 13.36 18.04 12.77
N ILE A 255 14.45 17.26 12.73
CA ILE A 255 14.51 16.01 11.95
C ILE A 255 13.55 14.98 12.55
N LEU A 256 13.40 14.96 13.88
CA LEU A 256 12.50 14.06 14.57
C LEU A 256 11.03 14.32 14.21
N THR A 257 10.67 15.58 14.00
CA THR A 257 9.37 16.01 13.46
C THR A 257 9.12 15.41 12.08
N LYS A 258 10.12 15.47 11.18
CA LYS A 258 10.00 14.85 9.84
C LYS A 258 9.73 13.35 9.91
N VAL A 259 10.47 12.64 10.77
CA VAL A 259 10.30 11.19 10.96
C VAL A 259 8.92 10.90 11.50
N ALA A 260 8.49 11.60 12.55
CA ALA A 260 7.19 11.41 13.18
C ALA A 260 6.02 11.70 12.20
N LEU A 261 6.08 12.77 11.41
CA LEU A 261 5.04 13.09 10.42
C LEU A 261 5.01 12.12 9.24
N ALA A 262 6.16 11.53 8.89
CA ALA A 262 6.25 10.50 7.86
C ALA A 262 5.77 9.11 8.31
N CYS A 263 5.80 8.81 9.61
CA CYS A 263 5.43 7.50 10.13
C CYS A 263 4.00 7.06 9.72
N PRO A 264 2.94 7.87 9.90
CA PRO A 264 1.59 7.47 9.49
C PRO A 264 1.46 7.17 7.99
N THR A 265 2.06 8.01 7.14
CA THR A 265 2.07 7.81 5.68
C THR A 265 2.80 6.52 5.29
N LEU A 266 3.95 6.26 5.92
CA LEU A 266 4.73 5.05 5.66
C LEU A 266 4.03 3.79 6.17
N ALA A 267 3.36 3.87 7.32
CA ALA A 267 2.55 2.78 7.85
C ALA A 267 1.39 2.45 6.91
N ALA A 268 0.65 3.47 6.45
CA ALA A 268 -0.49 3.31 5.54
C ALA A 268 -0.06 2.73 4.18
N LEU A 269 0.97 3.30 3.55
CA LEU A 269 1.49 2.83 2.27
C LEU A 269 2.14 1.45 2.38
N GLY A 270 2.88 1.21 3.47
CA GLY A 270 3.49 -0.09 3.77
C GLY A 270 2.44 -1.18 3.94
N MET A 271 1.42 -0.97 4.77
CA MET A 271 0.35 -1.94 4.94
C MET A 271 -0.42 -2.19 3.65
N ALA A 272 -0.77 -1.14 2.90
CA ALA A 272 -1.43 -1.29 1.62
C ALA A 272 -0.60 -2.14 0.65
N THR A 273 0.72 -1.92 0.60
CA THR A 273 1.65 -2.68 -0.24
C THR A 273 1.74 -4.16 0.19
N GLY A 274 1.84 -4.41 1.50
CA GLY A 274 1.92 -5.76 2.06
C GLY A 274 0.64 -6.55 1.78
N CYS A 275 -0.52 -5.94 2.01
CA CYS A 275 -1.83 -6.55 1.80
C CYS A 275 -2.16 -6.72 0.31
N ALA A 276 -1.91 -5.71 -0.53
CA ALA A 276 -2.22 -5.79 -1.96
C ALA A 276 -1.33 -6.83 -2.69
N SER A 277 -0.07 -6.97 -2.29
CA SER A 277 0.85 -7.94 -2.89
C SER A 277 0.52 -9.40 -2.56
N LEU A 278 -0.34 -9.70 -1.57
CA LEU A 278 -0.89 -11.04 -1.34
C LEU A 278 -1.67 -11.55 -2.55
N GLY A 279 -2.31 -10.67 -3.32
CA GLY A 279 -3.01 -11.06 -4.55
C GLY A 279 -2.07 -11.65 -5.60
N ILE A 280 -0.79 -11.22 -5.61
CA ILE A 280 0.24 -11.77 -6.50
C ILE A 280 0.63 -13.18 -6.06
N LEU A 281 0.76 -13.42 -4.75
CA LEU A 281 1.04 -14.75 -4.19
C LEU A 281 -0.01 -15.76 -4.64
N TRP A 282 -1.29 -15.43 -4.42
CA TRP A 282 -2.40 -16.32 -4.74
C TRP A 282 -2.55 -16.56 -6.24
N ALA A 283 -2.34 -15.53 -7.06
CA ALA A 283 -2.28 -15.69 -8.51
C ALA A 283 -1.16 -16.65 -8.95
N ARG A 284 0.01 -16.63 -8.28
CA ARG A 284 1.12 -17.57 -8.54
C ARG A 284 0.79 -18.99 -8.12
N ILE A 285 0.29 -19.20 -6.89
CA ILE A 285 -0.05 -20.54 -6.38
C ILE A 285 -1.06 -21.21 -7.31
N ARG A 286 -2.08 -20.48 -7.75
CA ARG A 286 -3.10 -21.03 -8.65
C ARG A 286 -2.57 -21.29 -10.05
N ALA A 287 -1.69 -20.44 -10.57
CA ALA A 287 -1.04 -20.65 -11.86
C ALA A 287 -0.25 -21.97 -11.86
N VAL A 288 0.49 -22.26 -10.79
CA VAL A 288 1.22 -23.53 -10.62
C VAL A 288 0.25 -24.71 -10.55
N ARG A 289 -0.78 -24.65 -9.68
CA ARG A 289 -1.78 -25.73 -9.57
C ARG A 289 -2.47 -26.06 -10.91
N ARG A 290 -2.71 -25.04 -11.76
CA ARG A 290 -3.27 -25.27 -13.09
C ARG A 290 -2.31 -26.00 -14.02
N LEU A 291 -1.01 -25.70 -13.95
CA LEU A 291 0.00 -26.40 -14.73
C LEU A 291 0.08 -27.86 -14.32
N ASP A 292 0.15 -28.14 -13.02
CA ASP A 292 0.17 -29.52 -12.50
C ASP A 292 -1.06 -30.31 -12.97
N SER A 293 -2.26 -29.71 -12.87
CA SER A 293 -3.49 -30.36 -13.33
C SER A 293 -3.55 -30.62 -14.83
N VAL A 294 -2.89 -29.79 -15.65
CA VAL A 294 -2.80 -30.00 -17.10
C VAL A 294 -1.80 -31.12 -17.39
N GLU A 295 -0.66 -31.13 -16.71
CA GLU A 295 0.37 -32.17 -16.82
C GLU A 295 -0.19 -33.56 -16.45
N ASP A 296 -0.91 -33.66 -15.33
CA ASP A 296 -1.61 -34.88 -14.90
C ASP A 296 -2.67 -35.34 -15.92
N ALA A 297 -3.40 -34.41 -16.54
CA ALA A 297 -4.40 -34.74 -17.56
C ALA A 297 -3.76 -35.26 -18.85
N THR A 298 -2.60 -34.72 -19.25
CA THR A 298 -1.82 -35.25 -20.39
C THR A 298 -1.15 -36.59 -20.08
N TYR A 299 -0.69 -36.81 -18.84
CA TYR A 299 -0.07 -38.08 -18.44
C TYR A 299 -1.09 -39.23 -18.41
N ASN A 300 -2.31 -38.97 -17.94
CA ASN A 300 -3.42 -39.95 -17.94
C ASN A 300 -3.99 -40.23 -19.35
N GLN A 301 -3.50 -39.55 -20.39
CA GLN A 301 -3.81 -39.81 -21.81
C GLN A 301 -2.66 -40.52 -22.55
N GLY A 302 -1.74 -41.18 -21.83
CA GLY A 302 -0.70 -42.05 -22.40
C GLY A 302 -1.26 -43.11 -23.36
N PRO A 303 -0.43 -43.59 -24.32
CA PRO A 303 -0.86 -44.04 -25.64
C PRO A 303 -1.96 -45.08 -25.53
N ALA A 304 -3.11 -44.78 -26.12
CA ALA A 304 -4.06 -45.81 -26.46
C ALA A 304 -3.29 -46.88 -27.23
N ALA A 305 -3.25 -48.08 -26.66
CA ALA A 305 -2.70 -49.25 -27.30
C ALA A 305 -3.46 -49.46 -28.62
N GLU A 306 -2.82 -49.09 -29.72
CA GLU A 306 -3.07 -49.68 -31.04
C GLU A 306 -2.10 -50.85 -31.24
#